data_AF-A0A1V4HD60-F1
#
_entry.id   AF-A0A1V4HD60-F1
#
_cell.length_a   1.000
_cell.length_b   1.000
_cell.length_c   1.000
_cell.angle_alpha   90.00
_cell.angle_beta   90.00
_cell.angle_gamma   90.00
#
_symmetry.space_group_name_H-M   'P 1'
#
loop_
_entity.id
_entity.type
_entity.pdbx_description
1 polymer ?
#
loop_
_entity_poly.entity_id
_entity_poly.type
_entity_poly.pdbx_seq_one_letter_code
_entity_poly.pdbx_strand_id
1 'polypeptide(L)'
;MNIPNMLTLSRFVLIPVYLATFLSGHIQIAFLILLAAGLTDILDGYIARTRGLITPVGVMLDPLADKCMMIAVILSLLITHMIPWQAAAAMFIRDAGMIIGSAFFHFRGKLTVPANVMGKLTTVLYYLAILFIVFKLTFAVTYLWFVISVSFVTSFIYIFQFLLLNRAAKSK
;
A
#
# COMPACT_ATOMS: atom_id res chain seq x y z
N MET A 1 -1.26 -8.82 25.22
CA MET A 1 -1.21 -8.51 23.77
C MET A 1 -2.55 -7.88 23.41
N ASN A 2 -2.56 -6.71 22.77
CA ASN A 2 -3.80 -6.00 22.44
C ASN A 2 -4.38 -6.50 21.12
N ILE A 3 -5.71 -6.44 20.98
CA ILE A 3 -6.47 -6.87 19.79
C ILE A 3 -5.85 -6.33 18.47
N PRO A 4 -5.45 -5.04 18.35
CA PRO A 4 -4.82 -4.54 17.12
C PRO A 4 -3.51 -5.26 16.77
N ASN A 5 -2.70 -5.60 17.77
CA ASN A 5 -1.41 -6.26 17.55
C ASN A 5 -1.59 -7.72 17.07
N MET A 6 -2.70 -8.37 17.44
CA MET A 6 -3.07 -9.68 16.89
C MET A 6 -3.55 -9.58 15.44
N LEU A 7 -4.24 -8.51 15.07
CA LEU A 7 -4.66 -8.24 13.69
C LEU A 7 -3.45 -7.97 12.78
N THR A 8 -2.49 -7.14 13.20
CA THR A 8 -1.23 -6.94 12.45
C THR A 8 -0.46 -8.25 12.30
N LEU A 9 -0.37 -9.07 13.36
CA LEU A 9 0.27 -10.39 13.29
C LEU A 9 -0.46 -11.33 12.32
N SER A 10 -1.80 -11.28 12.30
CA SER A 10 -2.59 -12.07 11.36
C SER A 10 -2.27 -11.68 9.91
N ARG A 11 -2.01 -10.40 9.62
CA ARG A 11 -1.61 -9.94 8.28
C ARG A 11 -0.28 -10.53 7.86
N PHE A 12 0.70 -10.61 8.77
CA PHE A 12 1.96 -11.30 8.50
C PHE A 12 1.77 -12.78 8.16
N VAL A 13 0.78 -13.44 8.77
CA VAL A 13 0.41 -14.83 8.44
C VAL A 13 -0.33 -14.91 7.10
N LEU A 14 -1.15 -13.92 6.75
CA LEU A 14 -1.86 -13.88 5.48
C LEU A 14 -0.93 -13.73 4.27
N ILE A 15 0.27 -13.15 4.41
CA ILE A 15 1.25 -13.01 3.32
C ILE A 15 1.71 -14.37 2.75
N PRO A 16 2.26 -15.31 3.55
CA PRO A 16 2.65 -16.62 3.04
C PRO A 16 1.44 -17.45 2.58
N VAL A 17 0.28 -17.30 3.23
CA VAL A 17 -0.98 -17.95 2.80
C VAL A 17 -1.41 -17.44 1.42
N TYR A 18 -1.32 -16.14 1.19
CA TYR A 18 -1.54 -15.51 -0.11
C TYR A 18 -0.60 -16.08 -1.17
N LEU A 19 0.71 -16.08 -0.90
CA LEU A 19 1.73 -16.57 -1.84
C LEU A 19 1.52 -18.04 -2.18
N ALA A 20 1.30 -18.90 -1.18
CA ALA A 20 1.06 -20.32 -1.39
C ALA A 20 -0.19 -20.57 -2.25
N THR A 21 -1.28 -19.87 -1.94
CA THR A 21 -2.55 -19.98 -2.69
C THR A 21 -2.40 -19.49 -4.13
N PHE A 22 -1.69 -18.37 -4.33
CA PHE A 22 -1.46 -17.77 -5.65
C PHE A 22 -0.59 -18.68 -6.52
N LEU A 23 0.53 -19.18 -5.98
CA LEU A 23 1.46 -20.05 -6.69
C LEU A 23 0.89 -21.45 -6.96
N SER A 24 -0.09 -21.89 -6.17
CA SER A 24 -0.86 -23.12 -6.44
C SER A 24 -1.87 -22.97 -7.58
N GLY A 25 -1.95 -21.79 -8.21
CA GLY A 25 -2.86 -21.51 -9.34
C GLY A 25 -4.26 -21.04 -8.92
N HIS A 26 -4.56 -20.95 -7.61
CA HIS A 26 -5.83 -20.45 -7.09
C HIS A 26 -5.84 -18.91 -6.99
N ILE A 27 -5.56 -18.24 -8.11
CA ILE A 27 -5.34 -16.78 -8.19
C ILE A 27 -6.55 -15.98 -7.66
N GLN A 28 -7.78 -16.43 -7.95
CA GLN A 28 -9.01 -15.79 -7.45
C GLN A 28 -9.14 -15.87 -5.92
N ILE A 29 -8.78 -17.00 -5.32
CA ILE A 29 -8.81 -17.19 -3.86
C ILE A 29 -7.71 -16.35 -3.21
N ALA A 30 -6.52 -16.30 -3.82
CA ALA A 30 -5.44 -15.42 -3.39
C ALA A 30 -5.87 -13.94 -3.41
N PHE A 31 -6.64 -13.52 -4.42
CA PHE A 31 -7.20 -12.17 -4.44
C PHE A 31 -8.19 -11.90 -3.29
N LEU A 32 -9.03 -12.88 -2.92
CA LEU A 32 -9.90 -12.76 -1.75
C LEU A 32 -9.10 -12.64 -0.45
N ILE A 33 -7.99 -13.38 -0.32
CA ILE A 33 -7.07 -13.26 0.83
C ILE A 33 -6.45 -11.86 0.88
N LEU A 34 -6.04 -11.32 -0.28
CA LEU A 34 -5.54 -9.95 -0.38
C LEU A 34 -6.59 -8.93 0.06
N LEU A 35 -7.84 -9.06 -0.38
CA LEU A 35 -8.93 -8.19 0.06
C LEU A 35 -9.18 -8.32 1.57
N ALA A 36 -9.18 -9.54 2.10
CA ALA A 36 -9.34 -9.76 3.54
C ALA A 36 -8.21 -9.08 4.34
N ALA A 37 -6.96 -9.20 3.89
CA ALA A 37 -5.81 -8.54 4.51
C ALA A 37 -5.95 -7.00 4.52
N GLY A 38 -6.39 -6.41 3.42
CA GLY A 38 -6.64 -4.96 3.33
C GLY A 38 -7.82 -4.50 4.19
N LEU A 39 -8.88 -5.31 4.30
CA LEU A 39 -10.01 -4.99 5.17
C LEU A 39 -9.63 -5.08 6.65
N THR A 40 -8.80 -6.05 7.03
CA THR A 40 -8.30 -6.15 8.41
C THR A 40 -7.50 -4.92 8.84
N ASP A 41 -6.75 -4.28 7.93
CA ASP A 41 -6.03 -3.01 8.20
C ASP A 41 -6.94 -1.81 8.46
N ILE A 42 -8.06 -1.76 7.74
CA ILE A 42 -9.04 -0.68 7.98
C ILE A 42 -9.71 -0.89 9.35
N LEU A 43 -10.01 -2.16 9.68
CA LEU A 43 -10.67 -2.52 10.92
C LEU A 43 -9.76 -2.35 12.14
N ASP A 44 -8.49 -2.77 12.09
CA ASP A 44 -7.57 -2.61 13.22
C ASP A 44 -7.25 -1.12 13.47
N GLY A 45 -7.03 -0.32 12.43
CA GLY A 45 -6.84 1.12 12.53
C GLY A 45 -8.07 1.83 13.09
N TYR A 46 -9.28 1.37 12.73
CA TYR A 46 -10.53 1.90 13.30
C TYR A 46 -10.69 1.52 14.78
N ILE A 47 -10.47 0.26 15.14
CA ILE A 47 -10.58 -0.23 16.52
C ILE A 47 -9.52 0.42 17.42
N ALA A 48 -8.28 0.55 16.95
CA ALA A 48 -7.21 1.19 17.71
C ALA A 48 -7.52 2.66 18.03
N ARG A 49 -8.09 3.41 17.07
CA ARG A 49 -8.49 4.82 17.25
C ARG A 49 -9.70 4.97 18.16
N THR A 50 -10.73 4.13 17.97
CA THR A 50 -11.97 4.21 18.75
C THR A 50 -11.80 3.76 20.20
N ARG A 51 -10.90 2.81 20.46
CA ARG A 51 -10.63 2.29 21.81
C ARG A 51 -9.39 2.90 22.48
N GLY A 52 -8.68 3.81 21.82
CA GLY A 52 -7.44 4.41 22.34
C GLY A 52 -6.30 3.40 22.54
N LEU A 53 -6.34 2.25 21.86
CA LEU A 53 -5.39 1.14 22.01
C LEU A 53 -4.22 1.26 21.02
N ILE A 54 -3.72 2.48 20.83
CA ILE A 54 -2.57 2.75 19.95
C ILE A 54 -1.30 2.30 20.68
N THR A 55 -0.57 1.35 20.11
CA THR A 55 0.70 0.88 20.67
C THR A 55 1.85 1.26 19.74
N PRO A 56 3.04 1.62 20.27
CA PRO A 56 4.19 1.97 19.45
C PRO A 56 4.64 0.81 18.55
N VAL A 57 4.48 -0.43 19.02
CA VAL A 57 4.79 -1.65 18.25
C VAL A 57 3.84 -1.80 17.06
N GLY A 58 2.53 -1.69 17.26
CA GLY A 58 1.55 -1.77 16.16
C GLY A 58 1.76 -0.68 15.11
N VAL A 59 2.02 0.56 15.53
CA VAL A 59 2.30 1.69 14.62
C VAL A 59 3.52 1.44 13.72
N MET A 60 4.52 0.70 14.21
CA MET A 60 5.69 0.33 13.42
C MET A 60 5.44 -0.91 12.53
N LEU A 61 4.69 -1.89 13.04
CA LEU A 61 4.43 -3.15 12.33
C LEU A 61 3.41 -3.01 11.19
N ASP A 62 2.42 -2.13 11.32
CA ASP A 62 1.38 -1.96 10.29
C ASP A 62 1.96 -1.55 8.92
N PRO A 63 2.80 -0.49 8.81
CA PRO A 63 3.42 -0.14 7.53
C PRO A 63 4.33 -1.24 6.98
N LEU A 64 4.97 -2.02 7.86
CA LEU A 64 5.85 -3.11 7.45
C LEU A 64 5.04 -4.26 6.82
N ALA A 65 3.95 -4.68 7.47
CA ALA A 65 3.06 -5.73 6.99
C ALA A 65 2.46 -5.36 5.62
N ASP A 66 2.00 -4.12 5.47
CA ASP A 66 1.45 -3.60 4.22
C ASP A 66 2.47 -3.65 3.08
N LYS A 67 3.72 -3.24 3.33
CA LYS A 67 4.78 -3.28 2.31
C LYS A 67 5.14 -4.70 1.93
N CYS A 68 5.26 -5.60 2.90
CA CYS A 68 5.52 -7.01 2.62
C CYS A 68 4.40 -7.63 1.77
N MET A 69 3.13 -7.33 2.07
CA MET A 69 2.00 -7.81 1.27
C MET A 69 2.02 -7.23 -0.14
N MET A 70 2.26 -5.92 -0.30
CA MET A 70 2.33 -5.29 -1.62
C MET A 70 3.49 -5.85 -2.47
N ILE A 71 4.66 -6.07 -1.88
CA ILE A 71 5.80 -6.69 -2.57
C ILE A 71 5.44 -8.12 -2.98
N ALA A 72 4.81 -8.90 -2.10
CA ALA A 72 4.38 -10.26 -2.40
C ALA A 72 3.42 -10.30 -3.60
N VAL A 73 2.48 -9.35 -3.67
CA VAL A 73 1.53 -9.22 -4.81
C VAL A 73 2.23 -8.81 -6.10
N ILE A 74 3.15 -7.85 -6.07
CA ILE A 74 3.87 -7.42 -7.27
C ILE A 74 4.74 -8.56 -7.81
N LEU A 75 5.46 -9.25 -6.92
CA LEU A 75 6.33 -10.36 -7.30
C LEU A 75 5.51 -11.54 -7.83
N SER A 76 4.37 -11.88 -7.22
CA SER A 76 3.53 -12.99 -7.68
C SER A 76 2.99 -12.73 -9.09
N LEU A 77 2.51 -11.51 -9.36
CA LEU A 77 2.04 -11.09 -10.69
C LEU A 77 3.18 -11.04 -11.72
N LEU A 78 4.38 -10.66 -11.31
CA LEU A 78 5.55 -10.59 -12.17
C LEU A 78 6.04 -12.00 -12.58
N ILE A 79 6.19 -12.91 -11.61
CA ILE A 79 6.68 -14.28 -11.83
C ILE A 79 5.70 -15.09 -12.69
N THR A 80 4.41 -14.81 -12.57
CA THR A 80 3.36 -15.44 -13.41
C THR A 80 3.14 -14.74 -14.74
N HIS A 81 3.96 -13.74 -15.09
CA HIS A 81 3.87 -12.95 -16.31
C HIS A 81 2.50 -12.29 -16.55
N MET A 82 1.72 -12.07 -15.48
CA MET A 82 0.42 -11.38 -15.57
C MET A 82 0.57 -9.87 -15.75
N ILE A 83 1.73 -9.32 -15.40
CA ILE A 83 2.09 -7.92 -15.62
C ILE A 83 3.46 -7.81 -16.31
N PRO A 84 3.68 -6.76 -17.12
CA PRO A 84 5.01 -6.48 -17.68
C PRO A 84 5.97 -6.06 -16.57
N TRP A 85 7.25 -6.43 -16.71
CA TRP A 85 8.30 -6.11 -15.72
C TRP A 85 8.45 -4.59 -15.51
N GLN A 86 8.18 -3.79 -16.55
CA GLN A 86 8.19 -2.34 -16.46
C GLN A 86 7.14 -1.80 -15.49
N ALA A 87 5.95 -2.44 -15.43
CA ALA A 87 4.90 -2.04 -14.50
C ALA A 87 5.29 -2.38 -13.05
N ALA A 88 5.85 -3.57 -12.83
CA ALA A 88 6.36 -3.97 -11.51
C ALA A 88 7.47 -3.00 -11.02
N ALA A 89 8.42 -2.66 -11.89
CA ALA A 89 9.47 -1.70 -11.58
C ALA A 89 8.91 -0.30 -11.28
N ALA A 90 7.94 0.18 -12.07
CA ALA A 90 7.32 1.48 -11.85
C ALA A 90 6.57 1.56 -10.50
N MET A 91 5.82 0.51 -10.15
CA MET A 91 5.16 0.41 -8.84
C MET A 91 6.17 0.43 -7.70
N PHE A 92 7.26 -0.34 -7.82
CA PHE A 92 8.31 -0.39 -6.80
C PHE A 92 9.02 0.97 -6.64
N ILE A 93 9.37 1.64 -7.74
CA ILE A 93 10.01 2.96 -7.74
C ILE A 93 9.12 4.00 -7.06
N ARG A 94 7.82 4.02 -7.39
CA ARG A 94 6.87 4.94 -6.77
C ARG A 94 6.83 4.75 -5.26
N ASP A 95 6.73 3.50 -4.81
CA ASP A 95 6.59 3.18 -3.40
C ASP A 95 7.89 3.45 -2.61
N ALA A 96 9.03 3.09 -3.17
CA ALA A 96 10.35 3.45 -2.63
C ALA A 96 10.52 4.97 -2.55
N GLY A 97 10.11 5.70 -3.59
CA GLY A 97 10.15 7.16 -3.63
C GLY A 97 9.31 7.81 -2.52
N MET A 98 8.12 7.29 -2.25
CA MET A 98 7.28 7.78 -1.14
C MET A 98 7.91 7.51 0.23
N ILE A 99 8.52 6.34 0.44
CA ILE A 99 9.20 6.00 1.69
C ILE A 99 10.43 6.89 1.90
N ILE A 100 11.31 6.96 0.90
CA ILE A 100 12.53 7.78 0.98
C ILE A 100 12.18 9.24 1.18
N GLY A 101 11.17 9.74 0.45
CA GLY A 101 10.64 11.09 0.66
C GLY A 101 10.19 11.29 2.10
N SER A 102 9.27 10.45 2.58
CA SER A 102 8.76 10.55 3.95
C SER A 102 9.87 10.47 5.01
N ALA A 103 10.80 9.52 4.89
CA ALA A 103 11.90 9.32 5.83
C ALA A 103 12.87 10.52 5.84
N PHE A 104 13.37 10.93 4.67
CA PHE A 104 14.27 12.08 4.54
C PHE A 104 13.69 13.36 5.15
N PHE A 105 12.36 13.54 5.04
CA PHE A 105 11.67 14.68 5.59
C PHE A 105 11.38 14.57 7.09
N HIS A 106 11.06 13.37 7.59
CA HIS A 106 10.86 13.11 9.02
C HIS A 106 12.15 13.37 9.82
N PHE A 107 13.30 12.94 9.31
CA PHE A 107 14.61 13.21 9.93
C PHE A 107 14.98 14.70 10.01
N ARG A 108 14.29 15.58 9.27
CA ARG A 108 14.50 17.04 9.31
C ARG A 108 13.50 17.78 10.20
N GLY A 109 12.72 17.08 11.03
CA GLY A 109 11.80 17.69 12.01
C GLY A 109 10.63 18.47 11.40
N LYS A 110 10.30 18.18 10.13
CA LYS A 110 9.29 18.91 9.36
C LYS A 110 7.89 18.34 9.58
N LEU A 111 6.88 19.21 9.58
CA LEU A 111 5.47 18.84 9.69
C LEU A 111 5.09 17.89 8.56
N THR A 112 4.56 16.71 8.90
CA THR A 112 4.07 15.73 7.92
C THR A 112 2.72 16.18 7.38
N VAL A 113 2.49 15.99 6.08
CA VAL A 113 1.16 16.22 5.50
C VAL A 113 0.21 15.17 6.09
N PRO A 114 -0.93 15.54 6.67
CA PRO A 114 -1.91 14.56 7.12
C PRO A 114 -2.31 13.66 5.94
N ALA A 115 -2.43 12.36 6.21
CA ALA A 115 -2.71 11.34 5.21
C ALA A 115 -3.93 11.73 4.36
N ASN A 116 -3.67 12.09 3.11
CA ASN A 116 -4.66 12.73 2.23
C ASN A 116 -5.57 11.69 1.58
N VAL A 117 -6.81 12.07 1.26
CA VAL A 117 -7.83 11.25 0.57
C VAL A 117 -7.29 10.66 -0.74
N MET A 118 -6.39 11.40 -1.40
CA MET A 118 -5.72 11.00 -2.65
C MET A 118 -4.89 9.72 -2.49
N GLY A 119 -4.23 9.52 -1.34
CA GLY A 119 -3.45 8.31 -1.09
C GLY A 119 -4.34 7.08 -1.01
N LYS A 120 -5.45 7.17 -0.26
CA LYS A 120 -6.44 6.09 -0.14
C LYS A 120 -7.07 5.74 -1.49
N LEU A 121 -7.39 6.75 -2.29
CA LEU A 121 -7.96 6.54 -3.62
C LEU A 121 -7.00 5.72 -4.51
N THR A 122 -5.71 6.02 -4.50
CA THR A 122 -4.73 5.24 -5.29
C THR A 122 -4.66 3.78 -4.87
N THR A 123 -4.74 3.47 -3.57
CA THR A 123 -4.76 2.09 -3.09
C THR A 123 -5.99 1.33 -3.58
N VAL A 124 -7.17 1.96 -3.57
CA VAL A 124 -8.41 1.36 -4.10
C VAL A 124 -8.28 1.09 -5.60
N LEU A 125 -7.72 2.05 -6.35
CA LEU A 125 -7.47 1.89 -7.78
C LEU A 125 -6.49 0.74 -8.07
N TYR A 126 -5.45 0.55 -7.25
CA TYR A 126 -4.56 -0.61 -7.37
C TYR A 126 -5.28 -1.93 -7.09
N TYR A 127 -6.14 -2.01 -6.07
CA TYR A 127 -6.94 -3.21 -5.84
C TYR A 127 -7.86 -3.54 -7.00
N LEU A 128 -8.47 -2.53 -7.63
CA LEU A 128 -9.25 -2.72 -8.87
C LEU A 128 -8.37 -3.16 -10.04
N ALA A 129 -7.16 -2.63 -10.17
CA ALA A 129 -6.24 -3.07 -11.21
C ALA A 129 -5.87 -4.55 -11.05
N ILE A 130 -5.56 -4.97 -9.81
CA ILE A 130 -5.27 -6.36 -9.49
C ILE A 130 -6.50 -7.24 -9.77
N LEU A 131 -7.70 -6.80 -9.39
CA LEU A 131 -8.95 -7.49 -9.74
C LEU A 131 -9.05 -7.73 -11.25
N PHE A 132 -8.88 -6.69 -12.07
CA PHE A 132 -8.99 -6.82 -13.51
C PHE A 132 -7.92 -7.75 -14.11
N ILE A 133 -6.71 -7.74 -13.55
CA ILE A 133 -5.62 -8.65 -13.94
C ILE A 133 -5.96 -10.10 -13.60
N VAL A 134 -6.46 -10.35 -12.38
CA VAL A 134 -6.85 -11.68 -11.88
C VAL A 134 -7.97 -12.28 -12.74
N PHE A 135 -8.95 -11.46 -13.14
CA PHE A 135 -10.05 -11.87 -14.03
C PHE A 135 -9.69 -11.83 -15.53
N LYS A 136 -8.42 -11.58 -15.87
CA LYS A 136 -7.89 -11.57 -17.25
C LYS A 136 -8.68 -10.68 -18.22
N LEU A 137 -9.14 -9.51 -17.75
CA LEU A 137 -9.83 -8.57 -18.62
C LEU A 137 -8.86 -7.94 -19.63
N THR A 138 -9.30 -7.77 -20.88
CA THR A 138 -8.45 -7.29 -21.98
C THR A 138 -7.83 -5.91 -21.71
N PHE A 139 -8.53 -5.04 -20.97
CA PHE A 139 -8.08 -3.69 -20.64
C PHE A 139 -7.27 -3.61 -19.32
N ALA A 140 -7.04 -4.73 -18.63
CA ALA A 140 -6.45 -4.75 -17.29
C ALA A 140 -5.05 -4.12 -17.24
N VAL A 141 -4.18 -4.42 -18.21
CA VAL A 141 -2.82 -3.86 -18.28
C VAL A 141 -2.85 -2.36 -18.60
N THR A 142 -3.73 -1.94 -19.50
CA THR A 142 -3.93 -0.51 -19.82
C THR A 142 -4.43 0.26 -18.60
N TYR A 143 -5.38 -0.33 -17.85
CA TYR A 143 -5.87 0.24 -16.61
C TYR A 143 -4.76 0.32 -15.56
N LEU A 144 -3.91 -0.71 -15.44
CA LEU A 144 -2.76 -0.68 -14.53
C LEU A 144 -1.82 0.50 -14.84
N TRP A 145 -1.51 0.74 -16.12
CA TRP A 145 -0.69 1.90 -16.51
C TRP A 145 -1.35 3.24 -16.21
N PHE A 146 -2.67 3.33 -16.37
CA PHE A 146 -3.44 4.51 -15.93
C PHE A 146 -3.30 4.72 -14.42
N VAL A 147 -3.48 3.67 -13.61
CA VAL A 147 -3.34 3.74 -12.15
C VAL A 147 -1.92 4.10 -11.73
N ILE A 148 -0.90 3.54 -12.37
CA ILE A 148 0.50 3.91 -12.14
C ILE A 148 0.71 5.40 -12.42
N SER A 149 0.19 5.91 -13.54
CA SER A 149 0.31 7.33 -13.90
C SER A 149 -0.34 8.24 -12.86
N VAL A 150 -1.58 7.94 -12.45
CA VAL A 150 -2.28 8.65 -11.36
C VAL A 150 -1.48 8.57 -10.06
N SER A 151 -0.92 7.41 -9.75
CA SER A 151 -0.11 7.16 -8.56
C SER A 151 1.16 8.03 -8.55
N PHE A 152 1.84 8.23 -9.68
CA PHE A 152 2.96 9.16 -9.77
C PHE A 152 2.52 10.61 -9.58
N VAL A 153 1.44 11.03 -10.23
CA VAL A 153 0.90 12.40 -10.09
C VAL A 153 0.56 12.70 -8.62
N THR A 154 -0.13 11.79 -7.93
CA THR A 154 -0.46 11.95 -6.51
C THR A 154 0.78 12.00 -5.62
N SER A 155 1.81 11.20 -5.90
CA SER A 155 3.10 11.27 -5.20
C SER A 155 3.78 12.63 -5.40
N PHE A 156 3.76 13.19 -6.62
CA PHE A 156 4.27 14.54 -6.88
C PHE A 156 3.48 15.60 -6.10
N ILE A 157 2.15 15.57 -6.17
CA ILE A 157 1.28 16.51 -5.43
C ILE A 157 1.58 16.45 -3.93
N TYR A 158 1.76 15.26 -3.37
CA TYR A 158 2.09 15.08 -1.96
C TYR A 158 3.42 15.75 -1.59
N ILE A 159 4.45 15.58 -2.41
CA ILE A 159 5.76 16.24 -2.22
C ILE A 159 5.62 17.77 -2.33
N PHE A 160 4.84 18.27 -3.30
CA PHE A 160 4.61 19.72 -3.46
C PHE A 160 3.85 20.33 -2.28
N GLN A 161 2.75 19.71 -1.84
CA GLN A 161 1.99 20.14 -0.66
C GLN A 161 2.87 20.19 0.58
N PHE A 162 3.72 19.18 0.75
CA PHE A 162 4.68 19.14 1.85
C PHE A 162 5.70 20.29 1.80
N LEU A 163 6.25 20.60 0.62
CA LEU A 163 7.20 21.70 0.44
C LEU A 163 6.56 23.05 0.74
N LEU A 164 5.30 23.25 0.32
CA LEU A 164 4.55 24.48 0.59
C LEU A 164 4.28 24.66 2.09
N LEU A 165 3.82 23.60 2.78
CA LEU A 165 3.56 23.63 4.23
C LEU A 165 4.81 24.01 5.03
N ASN A 166 5.97 23.45 4.66
CA ASN A 166 7.22 23.75 5.35
C ASN A 166 7.88 25.08 4.94
N ARG A 167 7.52 25.65 3.78
CA ARG A 167 7.88 27.04 3.44
C ARG A 167 7.05 28.02 4.26
N ALA A 168 5.74 27.79 4.39
CA ALA A 168 4.85 28.62 5.19
C ALA A 168 5.23 28.60 6.69
N ALA A 169 5.60 27.44 7.23
CA ALA A 169 6.04 27.31 8.62
C ALA A 169 7.38 28.01 8.92
N LYS A 170 8.22 28.25 7.90
CA LYS A 170 9.51 28.96 8.04
C LYS A 170 9.37 30.49 7.96
N SER A 171 8.18 30.99 7.64
CA SER A 171 7.85 32.41 7.49
C SER A 171 7.14 33.01 8.72
N LYS A 172 6.92 32.19 9.76
CA LYS A 172 6.51 32.61 11.11
C LYS A 172 7.69 32.50 12.05
#